data_AF-A0A2S5MF28-F1
#
_entry.id   AF-A0A2S5MF28-F1
#
_cell.length_a   1.000
_cell.length_b   1.000
_cell.length_c   1.000
_cell.angle_alpha   90.00
_cell.angle_beta   90.00
_cell.angle_gamma   90.00
#
_symmetry.space_group_name_H-M   'P 1'
#
loop_
_entity.id
_entity.type
_entity.pdbx_description
1 polymer ?
#
loop_
_entity_poly.entity_id
_entity_poly.type
_entity_poly.pdbx_seq_one_letter_code
_entity_poly.pdbx_strand_id
1 'polypeptide(L)'
;MSIEAFPSPSGERKPPKKVVEPLVHLIYVSRPFGFDDLALGGILATARRNNLRDDITGALICREDLFLQLLEGPRTVVEAAFARIERDDRHTDIRQFVCEPILGRLFPNWAMRHDPARSWMWSRDQVAAGALTAANPNEVIGIFQRLAKEPPATPQDEPFGSCPVGHA
;
A
#
# COMPACT_ATOMS: atom_id res chain seq x y z
N MET A 1 -8.59 -71.19 10.81
CA MET A 1 -8.38 -70.22 9.73
C MET A 1 -8.74 -68.86 10.29
N SER A 2 -7.73 -68.02 10.51
CA SER A 2 -7.86 -66.72 11.18
C SER A 2 -8.46 -65.69 10.23
N ILE A 3 -9.46 -64.96 10.70
CA ILE A 3 -10.00 -63.77 10.03
C ILE A 3 -9.11 -62.57 10.36
N GLU A 4 -8.44 -62.01 9.35
CA GLU A 4 -7.65 -60.79 9.51
C GLU A 4 -8.57 -59.56 9.57
N ALA A 5 -8.35 -58.74 10.59
CA ALA A 5 -9.07 -57.49 10.81
C ALA A 5 -8.65 -56.43 9.79
N PHE A 6 -9.62 -55.83 9.10
CA PHE A 6 -9.40 -54.64 8.29
C PHE A 6 -9.11 -53.42 9.18
N PRO A 7 -8.02 -52.66 8.96
CA PRO A 7 -7.81 -51.41 9.66
C PRO A 7 -8.67 -50.29 9.05
N SER A 8 -9.44 -49.59 9.89
CA SER A 8 -10.18 -48.39 9.52
C SER A 8 -9.23 -47.25 9.09
N PRO A 9 -9.48 -46.54 7.97
CA PRO A 9 -8.76 -45.33 7.64
C PRO A 9 -9.46 -44.11 8.28
N SER A 10 -9.36 -43.96 9.61
CA SER A 10 -9.70 -42.69 10.26
C SER A 10 -8.51 -41.74 10.14
N GLY A 11 -8.25 -41.27 8.92
CA GLY A 11 -7.39 -40.12 8.69
C GLY A 11 -8.12 -38.88 9.22
N GLU A 12 -7.81 -38.47 10.44
CA GLU A 12 -8.16 -37.15 10.96
C GLU A 12 -7.65 -36.11 9.96
N ARG A 13 -8.55 -35.56 9.13
CA ARG A 13 -8.26 -34.33 8.38
C ARG A 13 -8.06 -33.24 9.42
N LYS A 14 -6.80 -33.00 9.81
CA LYS A 14 -6.42 -31.78 10.52
C LYS A 14 -7.04 -30.61 9.75
N PRO A 15 -7.83 -29.73 10.39
CA PRO A 15 -8.32 -28.54 9.72
C PRO A 15 -7.11 -27.78 9.16
N PRO A 16 -7.21 -27.17 7.95
CA PRO A 16 -6.10 -26.42 7.40
C PRO A 16 -5.68 -25.40 8.44
N LYS A 17 -4.40 -25.46 8.88
CA LYS A 17 -3.82 -24.39 9.69
C LYS A 17 -4.09 -23.11 8.90
N LYS A 18 -4.86 -22.17 9.44
CA LYS A 18 -4.96 -20.83 8.87
C LYS A 18 -3.52 -20.34 8.72
N VAL A 19 -3.03 -20.30 7.49
CA VAL A 19 -1.72 -19.73 7.18
C VAL A 19 -1.91 -18.25 7.47
N VAL A 20 -1.39 -17.79 8.61
CA VAL A 20 -1.36 -16.37 8.90
C VAL A 20 -0.32 -15.81 7.96
N GLU A 21 -0.76 -15.35 6.80
CA GLU A 21 0.08 -14.72 5.80
C GLU A 21 0.80 -13.54 6.48
N PRO A 22 2.13 -13.42 6.35
CA PRO A 22 2.85 -12.31 6.95
C PRO A 22 2.33 -10.99 6.36
N LEU A 23 2.06 -10.04 7.25
CA LEU A 23 1.77 -8.66 6.89
C LEU A 23 3.07 -8.06 6.32
N VAL A 24 2.96 -7.41 5.17
CA VAL A 24 4.08 -6.71 4.53
C VAL A 24 3.68 -5.27 4.26
N HIS A 25 4.67 -4.41 4.13
CA HIS A 25 4.52 -3.20 3.32
C HIS A 25 5.31 -3.30 2.03
N LEU A 26 4.75 -2.73 0.97
CA LEU A 26 5.41 -2.55 -0.31
C LEU A 26 5.43 -1.05 -0.61
N ILE A 27 6.61 -0.53 -0.89
CA ILE A 27 6.77 0.87 -1.27
C ILE A 27 7.34 0.93 -2.67
N TYR A 28 6.69 1.70 -3.53
CA TYR A 28 7.14 1.92 -4.90
C TYR A 28 7.00 3.38 -5.30
N VAL A 29 7.79 3.78 -6.29
CA VAL A 29 7.66 5.05 -6.98
C VAL A 29 7.40 4.82 -8.45
N SER A 30 6.72 5.77 -9.08
CA SER A 30 6.49 5.82 -10.53
C SER A 30 6.36 7.28 -10.97
N ARG A 31 6.32 7.52 -12.27
CA ARG A 31 6.05 8.84 -12.84
C ARG A 31 4.66 8.88 -13.46
N PRO A 32 3.84 9.91 -13.21
CA PRO A 32 2.56 10.06 -13.88
C PRO A 32 2.75 10.19 -15.41
N PHE A 33 1.98 9.42 -16.18
CA PHE A 33 1.88 9.60 -17.63
C PHE A 33 0.74 10.57 -17.93
N GLY A 34 1.04 11.86 -17.77
CA GLY A 34 0.03 12.93 -17.69
C GLY A 34 -0.47 13.09 -16.27
N PHE A 35 -0.67 14.35 -15.84
CA PHE A 35 -1.14 14.68 -14.51
C PHE A 35 -2.31 15.65 -14.63
N ASP A 36 -3.52 15.12 -14.42
CA ASP A 36 -4.73 15.92 -14.22
C ASP A 36 -5.47 15.43 -12.96
N ASP A 37 -6.25 16.32 -12.36
CA ASP A 37 -6.99 16.02 -11.13
C ASP A 37 -8.02 14.88 -11.33
N LEU A 38 -8.50 14.71 -12.57
CA LEU A 38 -9.48 13.69 -12.92
C LEU A 38 -8.88 12.28 -12.91
N ALA A 39 -7.71 12.10 -13.52
CA ALA A 39 -6.95 10.86 -13.52
C ALA A 39 -6.50 10.52 -12.10
N LEU A 40 -6.02 11.51 -11.34
CA LEU A 40 -5.66 11.32 -9.93
C LEU A 40 -6.88 10.87 -9.11
N GLY A 41 -8.02 11.53 -9.26
CA GLY A 41 -9.28 11.12 -8.63
C GLY A 41 -9.69 9.69 -9.01
N GLY A 42 -9.51 9.31 -10.27
CA GLY A 42 -9.75 7.95 -10.76
C GLY A 42 -8.79 6.89 -10.17
N ILE A 43 -7.51 7.24 -10.00
CA ILE A 43 -6.52 6.39 -9.32
C ILE A 43 -6.93 6.18 -7.86
N LEU A 44 -7.23 7.26 -7.13
CA LEU A 44 -7.62 7.21 -5.73
C LEU A 44 -8.92 6.42 -5.52
N ALA A 45 -9.94 6.64 -6.35
CA ALA A 45 -11.20 5.91 -6.27
C ALA A 45 -11.01 4.40 -6.50
N THR A 46 -10.16 4.04 -7.48
CA THR A 46 -9.85 2.64 -7.79
C THR A 46 -9.01 2.00 -6.69
N ALA A 47 -7.99 2.70 -6.20
CA ALA A 47 -7.14 2.26 -5.11
C ALA A 47 -7.97 2.04 -3.84
N ARG A 48 -8.75 3.03 -3.39
CA ARG A 48 -9.60 2.90 -2.18
C ARG A 48 -10.58 1.73 -2.30
N ARG A 49 -11.25 1.55 -3.45
CA ARG A 49 -12.21 0.45 -3.67
C ARG A 49 -11.54 -0.92 -3.60
N ASN A 50 -10.43 -1.10 -4.32
CA ASN A 50 -9.71 -2.37 -4.34
C ASN A 50 -9.08 -2.67 -2.99
N ASN A 51 -8.53 -1.64 -2.34
CA ASN A 51 -7.86 -1.78 -1.06
C ASN A 51 -8.84 -2.14 0.07
N LEU A 52 -10.01 -1.50 0.12
CA LEU A 52 -11.08 -1.88 1.05
C LEU A 52 -11.55 -3.32 0.86
N ARG A 53 -11.66 -3.78 -0.39
CA ARG A 53 -12.05 -5.17 -0.71
C ARG A 53 -10.99 -6.18 -0.27
N ASP A 54 -9.72 -5.82 -0.45
CA ASP A 54 -8.58 -6.71 -0.30
C ASP A 54 -7.89 -6.56 1.09
N ASP A 55 -8.46 -5.80 2.04
CA ASP A 55 -7.83 -5.48 3.35
C ASP A 55 -6.41 -4.87 3.20
N ILE A 56 -6.25 -4.03 2.18
CA ILE A 56 -5.03 -3.25 1.96
C ILE A 56 -5.22 -1.87 2.57
N THR A 57 -4.19 -1.37 3.23
CA THR A 57 -4.10 0.00 3.71
C THR A 57 -2.91 0.70 3.10
N GLY A 58 -2.79 2.01 3.27
CA GLY A 58 -1.59 2.70 2.82
C GLY A 58 -1.76 4.18 2.57
N ALA A 59 -0.77 4.74 1.89
CA ALA A 59 -0.71 6.15 1.53
C ALA A 59 -0.13 6.33 0.13
N LEU A 60 -0.64 7.32 -0.59
CA LEU A 60 -0.18 7.78 -1.89
C LEU A 60 0.21 9.24 -1.76
N ILE A 61 1.49 9.52 -2.05
CA ILE A 61 2.01 10.86 -2.20
C ILE A 61 2.14 11.15 -3.69
N CYS A 62 1.54 12.23 -4.17
CA CYS A 62 1.59 12.59 -5.58
C CYS A 62 2.04 14.02 -5.83
N ARG A 63 2.76 14.19 -6.94
CA ARG A 63 3.10 15.46 -7.57
C ARG A 63 3.18 15.23 -9.08
N GLU A 64 3.08 16.29 -9.86
CA GLU A 64 3.14 16.26 -11.34
C GLU A 64 4.33 15.47 -11.95
N ASP A 65 5.38 15.24 -11.17
CA ASP A 65 6.61 14.55 -11.58
C ASP A 65 6.83 13.19 -10.86
N LEU A 66 5.97 12.80 -9.90
CA LEU A 66 6.10 11.51 -9.18
C LEU A 66 4.80 11.03 -8.52
N PHE A 67 4.66 9.71 -8.45
CA PHE A 67 3.78 9.01 -7.52
C PHE A 67 4.64 8.14 -6.61
N LEU A 68 4.51 8.31 -5.30
CA LEU A 68 5.14 7.47 -4.28
C LEU A 68 4.04 6.84 -3.44
N GLN A 69 3.91 5.52 -3.51
CA GLN A 69 2.84 4.80 -2.83
C GLN A 69 3.39 3.73 -1.90
N LEU A 70 2.78 3.63 -0.73
CA LEU A 70 2.96 2.58 0.25
C LEU A 70 1.68 1.77 0.34
N LEU A 71 1.80 0.45 0.21
CA LEU A 71 0.74 -0.54 0.35
C LEU A 71 1.05 -1.45 1.52
N GLU A 72 0.06 -1.74 2.35
CA GLU A 72 0.17 -2.56 3.54
C GLU A 72 -0.92 -3.62 3.56
N GLY A 73 -0.55 -4.87 3.86
CA GLY A 73 -1.52 -5.96 3.84
C GLY A 73 -0.85 -7.33 3.79
N PRO A 74 -1.65 -8.40 3.66
CA PRO A 74 -1.12 -9.75 3.48
C PRO A 74 -0.21 -9.80 2.25
N ARG A 75 0.96 -10.45 2.35
CA ARG A 75 1.96 -10.52 1.27
C ARG A 75 1.37 -10.81 -0.12
N THR A 76 0.64 -11.91 -0.25
CA THR A 76 0.05 -12.34 -1.52
C THR A 76 -0.91 -11.31 -2.11
N VAL A 77 -1.65 -10.63 -1.23
CA VAL A 77 -2.63 -9.62 -1.60
C VAL A 77 -1.94 -8.33 -2.06
N VAL A 78 -0.91 -7.89 -1.34
CA VAL A 78 -0.11 -6.71 -1.70
C VAL A 78 0.65 -6.92 -3.01
N GLU A 79 1.28 -8.09 -3.18
CA GLU A 79 1.97 -8.45 -4.43
C GLU A 79 1.00 -8.51 -5.61
N ALA A 80 -0.21 -9.07 -5.42
CA ALA A 80 -1.24 -9.09 -6.47
C ALA A 80 -1.77 -7.68 -6.80
N ALA A 81 -1.90 -6.80 -5.80
CA ALA A 81 -2.26 -5.41 -6.03
C ALA A 81 -1.18 -4.66 -6.80
N PHE A 82 0.08 -4.83 -6.39
CA PHE A 82 1.22 -4.23 -7.06
C PHE A 82 1.34 -4.69 -8.52
N ALA A 83 1.16 -5.98 -8.79
CA ALA A 83 1.17 -6.49 -10.18
C ALA A 83 0.06 -5.89 -11.06
N ARG A 84 -1.09 -5.50 -10.50
CA ARG A 84 -2.14 -4.78 -11.25
C ARG A 84 -1.73 -3.34 -11.53
N ILE A 85 -1.14 -2.70 -10.52
CA ILE A 85 -0.61 -1.34 -10.60
C ILE A 85 0.52 -1.27 -11.64
N GLU A 86 1.41 -2.27 -11.71
CA GLU A 86 2.48 -2.32 -12.70
C GLU A 86 2.01 -2.31 -14.16
N ARG A 87 0.77 -2.73 -14.41
CA ARG A 87 0.15 -2.77 -15.75
C ARG A 87 -0.75 -1.57 -16.04
N ASP A 88 -0.79 -0.59 -15.14
CA ASP A 88 -1.61 0.59 -15.32
C ASP A 88 -0.93 1.59 -16.27
N ASP A 89 -1.58 1.96 -17.36
CA ASP A 89 -1.00 2.85 -18.38
C ASP A 89 -0.91 4.33 -17.93
N ARG A 90 -1.43 4.66 -16.74
CA ARG A 90 -1.41 6.04 -16.19
C ARG A 90 -0.09 6.44 -15.54
N HIS A 91 0.88 5.53 -15.47
CA HIS A 91 2.22 5.82 -14.94
C HIS A 91 3.31 5.02 -15.65
N THR A 92 4.54 5.50 -15.55
CA THR A 92 5.74 4.87 -16.12
C THR A 92 6.86 4.85 -15.07
N ASP A 93 8.01 4.28 -15.44
CA ASP A 93 9.22 4.27 -14.59
C ASP A 93 8.97 3.71 -13.18
N ILE A 94 8.18 2.64 -13.10
CA ILE A 94 7.82 2.00 -11.85
C ILE A 94 9.06 1.35 -11.23
N ARG A 95 9.31 1.66 -9.97
CA ARG A 95 10.39 1.09 -9.19
C ARG A 95 9.91 0.76 -7.79
N GLN A 96 10.00 -0.52 -7.44
CA GLN A 96 9.83 -0.98 -6.07
C GLN A 96 11.10 -0.66 -5.25
N PHE A 97 10.92 -0.03 -4.09
CA PHE A 97 12.00 0.22 -3.13
C PHE A 97 12.03 -0.80 -2.01
N VAL A 98 10.85 -1.17 -1.50
CA VAL A 98 10.71 -1.94 -0.28
C VAL A 98 9.63 -3.00 -0.47
N CYS A 99 9.89 -4.21 0.00
CA CYS A 99 8.88 -5.24 0.25
C CYS A 99 9.39 -6.07 1.43
N GLU A 100 8.99 -5.69 2.65
CA GLU A 100 9.45 -6.32 3.87
C GLU A 100 8.28 -6.63 4.82
N PRO A 101 8.41 -7.67 5.67
CA PRO A 101 7.41 -7.99 6.67
C PRO A 101 7.36 -6.92 7.75
N ILE A 102 6.14 -6.58 8.17
CA ILE A 102 5.88 -5.58 9.21
C ILE A 102 5.09 -6.19 10.35
N LEU A 103 5.29 -5.67 11.56
CA LEU A 103 4.55 -6.09 12.76
C LEU A 103 3.22 -5.34 12.92
N GLY A 104 3.08 -4.18 12.28
CA GLY A 104 1.88 -3.36 12.33
C GLY A 104 1.84 -2.37 11.17
N ARG A 105 0.62 -2.01 10.74
CA ARG A 105 0.37 -1.05 9.66
C ARG A 105 0.74 0.36 10.14
N LEU A 106 1.43 1.15 9.31
CA LEU A 106 1.68 2.58 9.49
C LEU A 106 0.40 3.39 9.25
N PHE A 107 -0.45 2.95 8.31
CA PHE A 107 -1.69 3.63 7.96
C PHE A 107 -2.93 2.75 8.19
N PRO A 108 -3.14 2.19 9.41
CA PRO A 108 -4.20 1.21 9.66
C PRO A 108 -5.62 1.74 9.38
N ASN A 109 -5.81 3.05 9.49
CA ASN A 109 -7.12 3.70 9.39
C ASN A 109 -7.40 4.30 8.00
N TRP A 110 -6.53 4.04 7.02
CA TRP A 110 -6.65 4.58 5.68
C TRP A 110 -6.51 3.47 4.63
N ALA A 111 -7.58 3.25 3.87
CA ALA A 111 -7.53 2.36 2.70
C ALA A 111 -6.53 2.89 1.67
N MET A 112 -6.49 4.22 1.50
CA MET A 112 -5.46 4.93 0.75
C MET A 112 -5.51 6.41 1.13
N ARG A 113 -4.60 6.84 1.99
CA ARG A 113 -4.41 8.25 2.36
C ARG A 113 -3.77 8.98 1.19
N HIS A 114 -4.32 10.11 0.78
CA HIS A 114 -3.74 10.93 -0.27
C HIS A 114 -3.09 12.19 0.31
N ASP A 115 -1.87 12.48 -0.10
CA ASP A 115 -1.18 13.73 0.23
C ASP A 115 -0.42 14.29 -0.98
N PRO A 116 -0.37 15.62 -1.17
CA PRO A 116 0.56 16.21 -2.11
C PRO A 116 2.00 16.01 -1.62
N ALA A 117 2.96 15.98 -2.55
CA ALA A 117 4.37 15.94 -2.16
C ALA A 117 4.74 17.12 -1.26
N ARG A 118 5.38 16.79 -0.13
CA ARG A 118 5.75 17.77 0.90
C ARG A 118 7.11 18.40 0.61
N SER A 119 7.32 19.61 1.12
CA SER A 119 8.57 20.37 0.94
C SER A 119 9.81 19.72 1.57
N TRP A 120 9.62 18.82 2.54
CA TRP A 120 10.69 18.10 3.23
C TRP A 120 11.11 16.79 2.52
N MET A 121 10.43 16.40 1.44
CA MET A 121 10.80 15.26 0.60
C MET A 121 11.77 15.70 -0.52
N TRP A 122 11.74 15.06 -1.68
CA TRP A 122 12.51 15.50 -2.85
C TRP A 122 11.89 16.74 -3.51
N SER A 123 12.72 17.74 -3.81
CA SER A 123 12.34 18.85 -4.68
C SER A 123 12.18 18.40 -6.14
N ARG A 124 11.57 19.25 -6.98
CA ARG A 124 11.47 19.00 -8.44
C ARG A 124 12.86 18.85 -9.07
N ASP A 125 13.81 19.69 -8.67
CA ASP A 125 15.19 19.65 -9.18
C ASP A 125 15.90 18.35 -8.79
N GLN A 126 15.70 17.87 -7.56
CA GLN A 126 16.25 16.59 -7.11
C GLN A 126 15.65 15.41 -7.88
N VAL A 127 14.34 15.43 -8.12
CA VAL A 127 13.68 14.39 -8.93
C VAL A 127 14.19 14.41 -10.37
N ALA A 128 14.35 15.59 -10.97
CA ALA A 128 14.94 15.76 -12.30
C ALA A 128 16.40 15.27 -12.35
N ALA A 129 17.16 15.46 -11.27
CA ALA A 129 18.53 14.97 -11.11
C ALA A 129 18.61 13.45 -10.81
N GLY A 130 17.48 12.74 -10.73
CA GLY A 130 17.44 11.29 -10.54
C GLY A 130 17.34 10.82 -9.08
N ALA A 131 16.86 11.66 -8.16
CA ALA A 131 16.67 11.27 -6.75
C ALA A 131 15.77 10.03 -6.58
N LEU A 132 14.75 9.85 -7.43
CA LEU A 132 13.89 8.65 -7.40
C LEU A 132 14.67 7.36 -7.74
N THR A 133 15.79 7.48 -8.46
CA THR A 133 16.65 6.35 -8.80
C THR A 133 17.78 6.16 -7.78
N ALA A 134 18.24 7.25 -7.17
CA ALA A 134 19.32 7.24 -6.18
C ALA A 134 18.85 6.94 -4.75
N ALA A 135 17.57 7.15 -4.45
CA ALA A 135 17.01 6.95 -3.12
C ALA A 135 17.18 5.50 -2.63
N ASN A 136 17.43 5.37 -1.33
CA ASN A 136 17.56 4.09 -0.66
C ASN A 136 16.27 3.73 0.12
N PRO A 137 16.04 2.43 0.40
CA PRO A 137 14.87 1.95 1.16
C PRO A 137 14.58 2.72 2.46
N ASN A 138 15.60 3.00 3.27
CA ASN A 138 15.43 3.63 4.58
C ASN A 138 14.95 5.07 4.49
N GLU A 139 15.48 5.84 3.53
CA GLU A 139 15.02 7.20 3.25
C GLU A 139 13.53 7.19 2.87
N VAL A 140 13.13 6.28 1.99
CA VAL A 140 11.75 6.16 1.52
C VAL A 140 10.80 5.75 2.66
N ILE A 141 11.21 4.79 3.51
CA ILE A 141 10.44 4.41 4.71
C ILE A 141 10.30 5.62 5.65
N GLY A 142 11.38 6.37 5.85
CA GLY A 142 11.41 7.56 6.71
C GLY A 142 10.42 8.64 6.27
N ILE A 143 10.20 8.79 4.95
CA ILE A 143 9.18 9.68 4.40
C ILE A 143 7.79 9.29 4.90
N PHE A 144 7.41 8.02 4.79
CA PHE A 144 6.10 7.55 5.23
C PHE A 144 5.94 7.56 6.76
N GLN A 145 7.00 7.24 7.50
CA GLN A 145 7.01 7.37 8.96
C GLN A 145 6.78 8.80 9.43
N ARG A 146 7.32 9.78 8.70
CA ARG A 146 7.07 11.20 8.96
C ARG A 146 5.65 11.58 8.58
N LEU A 147 5.17 11.17 7.40
CA LEU A 147 3.81 11.45 6.93
C LEU A 147 2.75 10.91 7.90
N ALA A 148 2.96 9.72 8.45
CA ALA A 148 2.04 9.10 9.41
C ALA A 148 1.87 9.90 10.73
N LYS A 149 2.83 10.77 11.06
CA LYS A 149 2.78 11.66 12.24
C LYS A 149 2.13 13.01 11.95
N GLU A 150 1.97 13.36 10.68
CA GLU A 150 1.36 14.62 10.26
C GLU A 150 -0.15 14.44 10.02
N PRO A 151 -0.97 15.46 10.33
CA PRO A 151 -2.37 15.44 9.95
C PRO A 151 -2.51 15.35 8.42
N PRO A 152 -3.58 14.72 7.91
CA PRO A 152 -3.83 14.65 6.47
C PRO A 152 -3.86 16.05 5.85
N ALA A 153 -3.31 16.19 4.64
CA ALA A 153 -3.35 17.47 3.92
C ALA A 153 -4.77 17.94 3.61
N THR A 154 -5.70 17.00 3.45
CA THR A 154 -7.09 17.31 3.10
C THR A 154 -8.08 16.71 4.10
N PRO A 155 -9.19 17.41 4.41
CA PRO A 155 -10.24 16.89 5.29
C PRO A 155 -10.95 15.63 4.76
N GLN A 156 -10.80 15.33 3.46
CA GLN A 156 -11.40 14.15 2.83
C GLN A 156 -10.56 12.88 3.04
N ASP A 157 -9.33 13.04 3.51
CA ASP A 157 -8.39 11.97 3.85
C ASP A 157 -8.33 11.73 5.37
N GLU A 158 -9.38 12.08 6.10
CA GLU A 158 -9.53 11.74 7.52
C GLU A 158 -9.64 10.21 7.71
N PRO A 159 -9.06 9.65 8.79
CA PRO A 159 -9.12 8.22 9.07
C PRO A 159 -10.57 7.74 9.24
N PHE A 160 -10.84 6.50 8.84
CA PHE A 160 -12.14 5.89 9.09
C PHE A 160 -12.46 5.91 10.59
N GLY A 161 -13.56 6.57 10.98
CA GLY A 161 -13.98 6.69 12.38
C GLY A 161 -13.66 8.02 13.06
N SER A 162 -13.10 9.02 12.35
CA SER A 162 -13.13 10.41 12.82
C SER A 162 -14.58 10.89 12.93
N CYS A 163 -15.18 10.80 14.11
CA CYS A 163 -16.43 11.52 14.40
C CYS A 163 -16.17 13.00 14.13
N PRO A 164 -16.97 13.68 13.28
CA PRO A 164 -16.90 15.14 13.22
C PRO A 164 -17.28 15.64 14.60
N VAL A 165 -16.31 16.23 15.32
CA VAL A 165 -16.61 16.93 16.56
C VAL A 165 -17.52 18.07 16.14
N GLY A 166 -18.81 17.93 16.46
CA GLY A 166 -19.83 18.91 16.14
C GLY A 166 -19.37 20.28 16.63
N HIS A 167 -19.29 21.23 15.71
CA HIS A 167 -19.24 22.62 16.08
C HIS A 167 -20.58 22.94 16.76
N ALA A 168 -20.50 23.22 18.06
CA ALA A 168 -21.58 23.83 18.85
C ALA A 168 -21.57 25.35 18.64
#